data_AF-A0A0Q8RC95-F1
#
_entry.id   AF-A0A0Q8RC95-F1
#
_cell.length_a   1.000
_cell.length_b   1.000
_cell.length_c   1.000
_cell.angle_alpha   90.00
_cell.angle_beta   90.00
_cell.angle_gamma   90.00
#
_symmetry.space_group_name_H-M   'P 1'
#
loop_
_entity.id
_entity.type
_entity.pdbx_description
1 polymer ?
#
loop_
_entity_poly.entity_id
_entity_poly.type
_entity_poly.pdbx_seq_one_letter_code
_entity_poly.pdbx_strand_id
1 'polypeptide(L)' 'MTTILDKVRALIERLSPASICDNCITDKLDLSVRQHANHKTRELAGEHGFERHIDTCAICGSTKTVIRHKDK' A
#
# COMPACT_ATOMS: atom_id res chain seq x y z
N MET A 1 15.03 2.08 14.32
CA MET A 1 14.36 3.24 13.67
C MET A 1 13.39 2.70 12.63
N THR A 2 12.09 2.86 12.82
CA THR A 2 11.07 2.37 11.88
C THR A 2 11.00 3.31 10.67
N THR A 3 11.33 2.80 9.48
CA THR A 3 11.32 3.61 8.25
C THR A 3 9.90 3.78 7.73
N ILE A 4 9.69 4.75 6.82
CA ILE A 4 8.41 4.91 6.13
C ILE A 4 8.05 3.64 5.34
N LEU A 5 9.06 2.96 4.76
CA LEU A 5 8.86 1.70 4.05
C LEU A 5 8.28 0.62 4.97
N ASP A 6 8.83 0.48 6.18
CA ASP A 6 8.37 -0.49 7.17
C ASP A 6 6.92 -0.21 7.62
N LYS A 7 6.56 1.07 7.81
CA LYS A 7 5.17 1.47 8.12
C LYS A 7 4.19 1.13 6.99
N VAL A 8 4.58 1.38 5.73
CA VAL A 8 3.77 1.04 4.55
C VAL A 8 3.60 -0.48 4.44
N ARG A 9 4.70 -1.23 4.58
CA ARG A 9 4.70 -2.69 4.55
C ARG A 9 3.78 -3.26 5.63
N ALA A 10 3.96 -2.86 6.89
CA ALA A 10 3.14 -3.33 8.01
C ALA A 10 1.66 -2.98 7.85
N LEU A 11 1.32 -1.84 7.24
CA LEU A 11 -0.06 -1.48 6.94
C LEU A 11 -0.68 -2.43 5.90
N ILE A 12 0.04 -2.72 4.81
CA ILE A 12 -0.45 -3.58 3.74
C ILE A 12 -0.52 -5.04 4.22
N GLU A 13 0.47 -5.52 4.98
CA GLU A 13 0.45 -6.86 5.60
C GLU A 13 -0.72 -7.03 6.55
N ARG A 14 -1.06 -6.01 7.37
CA ARG A 14 -2.24 -6.03 8.25
C ARG A 14 -3.57 -6.02 7.51
N LEU A 15 -3.59 -5.48 6.29
CA LEU A 15 -4.78 -5.44 5.45
C LEU A 15 -4.93 -6.69 4.60
N SER A 16 -3.87 -7.49 4.41
CA SER A 16 -3.91 -8.74 3.65
C SER A 16 -5.06 -9.64 4.13
N PRO A 17 -5.88 -10.20 3.21
CA PRO A 17 -5.76 -10.21 1.75
C PRO A 17 -6.40 -8.99 1.02
N ALA A 18 -6.90 -7.99 1.75
CA ALA A 18 -7.54 -6.81 1.18
C ALA A 18 -6.53 -5.84 0.54
N SER A 19 -6.98 -5.08 -0.45
CA SER A 19 -6.18 -4.15 -1.23
C SER A 19 -6.42 -2.69 -0.82
N ILE A 20 -5.37 -1.86 -0.90
CA ILE A 20 -5.42 -0.44 -0.52
C ILE A 20 -4.72 0.44 -1.56
N CYS A 21 -5.25 1.63 -1.83
CA CYS A 21 -4.65 2.56 -2.79
C CYS A 21 -3.63 3.51 -2.14
N ASP A 22 -2.73 4.07 -2.97
CA ASP A 22 -1.71 5.03 -2.54
C ASP A 22 -2.27 6.19 -1.72
N ASN A 23 -3.44 6.72 -2.10
CA ASN A 23 -4.07 7.82 -1.37
C ASN A 23 -4.41 7.45 0.06
N CYS A 24 -5.03 6.29 0.26
CA CYS A 24 -5.41 5.85 1.59
C CYS A 24 -4.17 5.48 2.42
N ILE A 25 -3.09 5.02 1.80
CA ILE A 25 -1.80 4.82 2.48
C ILE A 25 -1.23 6.18 2.91
N THR A 26 -1.21 7.17 2.01
CA THR A 26 -0.75 8.54 2.29
C THR A 26 -1.53 9.15 3.45
N ASP A 27 -2.85 9.02 3.43
CA ASP A 27 -3.75 9.53 4.46
C ASP A 27 -3.55 8.81 5.81
N LYS A 28 -3.53 7.47 5.82
CA LYS A 28 -3.34 6.68 7.05
C LYS A 28 -1.98 6.84 7.71
N LEU A 29 -0.94 7.10 6.93
CA LEU A 29 0.43 7.24 7.43
C LEU A 29 0.86 8.71 7.57
N ASP A 30 -0.07 9.66 7.39
CA ASP A 30 0.16 11.11 7.41
C ASP A 30 1.38 11.50 6.55
N LEU A 31 1.52 10.86 5.39
CA LEU A 31 2.62 11.16 4.48
C LEU A 31 2.32 12.48 3.78
N SER A 32 3.12 13.51 4.03
CA SER A 32 2.90 14.83 3.41
C SER A 32 2.93 14.82 1.87
N VAL A 33 3.45 13.76 1.23
CA VAL A 33 3.55 13.67 -0.24
C VAL A 33 3.16 12.30 -0.75
N ARG A 34 2.16 12.25 -1.64
CA ARG A 34 1.71 11.04 -2.36
C ARG A 34 2.84 10.34 -3.14
N GLN A 35 3.86 11.09 -3.58
CA GLN A 35 5.05 10.55 -4.24
C GLN A 35 5.85 9.61 -3.32
N HIS A 36 5.86 9.82 -2.00
CA HIS A 36 6.51 8.89 -1.07
C HIS A 36 5.78 7.55 -1.03
N ALA A 37 4.44 7.56 -1.01
CA ALA A 37 3.66 6.33 -1.09
C ALA A 37 3.87 5.62 -2.42
N ASN A 38 3.84 6.34 -3.55
CA ASN A 38 4.04 5.73 -4.86
C ASN A 38 5.45 5.14 -5.03
N HIS A 39 6.49 5.85 -4.59
CA HIS A 39 7.86 5.34 -4.62
C HIS A 39 8.01 4.07 -3.76
N LYS A 40 7.50 4.10 -2.53
CA LYS A 40 7.64 2.99 -1.57
C LYS A 40 6.82 1.76 -1.96
N THR A 41 5.62 1.95 -2.50
CA THR A 41 4.79 0.85 -3.01
C THR A 41 5.34 0.27 -4.33
N ARG A 42 6.06 1.05 -5.15
CA ARG A 42 6.80 0.54 -6.31
C ARG A 42 8.03 -0.26 -5.90
N GLU A 43 8.74 0.18 -4.85
CA GLU A 43 9.83 -0.61 -4.24
C GLU A 43 9.29 -1.94 -3.69
N LEU A 44 8.11 -1.94 -3.05
CA LEU A 44 7.49 -3.16 -2.53
C LEU A 44 6.96 -4.10 -3.62
N ALA A 45 6.41 -3.59 -4.73
CA ALA A 45 5.75 -4.40 -5.76
C ALA A 45 6.67 -5.33 -6.57
N GLY A 46 7.95 -5.43 -6.21
CA GLY A 46 8.91 -6.43 -6.70
C GLY A 46 9.45 -7.38 -5.62
N GLU A 47 9.06 -7.20 -4.36
CA GLU A 47 9.50 -8.01 -3.23
C GLU A 47 8.34 -8.80 -2.61
N HIS A 48 8.64 -10.02 -2.15
CA HIS A 48 7.92 -10.72 -1.08
C HIS A 48 6.38 -10.59 -1.10
N GLY A 49 5.71 -11.09 -2.15
CA GLY A 49 4.25 -11.26 -2.12
C GLY A 49 3.40 -9.99 -2.29
N PHE A 50 4.01 -8.81 -2.43
CA PHE A 50 3.25 -7.60 -2.77
C PHE A 50 2.94 -7.54 -4.26
N GLU A 51 1.68 -7.27 -4.59
CA GLU A 51 1.27 -7.01 -5.95
C GLU A 51 0.50 -5.71 -6.08
N ARG A 52 0.72 -5.04 -7.22
CA ARG A 52 -0.03 -3.86 -7.63
C ARG A 52 -0.90 -4.20 -8.82
N HIS A 53 -2.20 -4.00 -8.67
CA HIS A 53 -3.19 -4.23 -9.71
C HIS A 53 -4.28 -3.17 -9.64
N ILE A 54 -5.15 -3.14 -10.65
CA ILE A 54 -6.34 -2.27 -10.64
C ILE A 54 -7.47 -3.06 -10.00
N ASP A 55 -7.96 -2.54 -8.88
CA ASP A 55 -9.02 -3.18 -8.10
C ASP A 55 -9.69 -2.16 -7.17
N THR A 56 -10.74 -2.57 -6.49
CA THR A 56 -11.48 -1.75 -5.56
C THR A 56 -10.72 -1.62 -4.22
N CYS A 57 -10.36 -0.39 -3.85
CA CYS A 57 -9.70 -0.13 -2.57
C CYS A 57 -10.63 -0.44 -1.40
N ALA A 58 -10.20 -1.28 -0.46
CA ALA A 58 -10.97 -1.67 0.72
C ALA A 58 -11.24 -0.52 1.70
N ILE A 59 -10.52 0.60 1.60
CA ILE A 59 -10.69 1.77 2.48
C ILE A 59 -11.67 2.80 1.91
N CYS A 60 -11.57 3.12 0.61
CA CYS A 60 -12.36 4.19 0.00
C CYS A 60 -13.35 3.71 -1.07
N GLY A 61 -13.39 2.41 -1.37
CA GLY A 61 -14.35 1.80 -2.29
C GLY A 61 -14.18 2.18 -3.77
N SER A 62 -13.20 3.02 -4.14
CA SER A 62 -12.99 3.37 -5.56
C SER A 62 -12.04 2.38 -6.25
N THR A 63 -12.37 2.01 -7.49
CA THR A 63 -11.53 1.19 -8.36
C THR A 63 -10.37 2.01 -8.94
N LYS A 64 -9.15 1.62 -8.60
CA LYS A 64 -7.91 2.32 -9.00
C LYS A 64 -6.71 1.42 -8.80
N THR A 65 -5.51 1.92 -9.09
CA THR A 65 -4.26 1.23 -8.73
C THR A 65 -4.18 1.07 -7.22
N VAL A 66 -4.22 -0.17 -6.79
CA VAL A 66 -4.08 -0.58 -5.39
C VAL A 66 -2.87 -1.48 -5.25
N ILE A 67 -2.41 -1.64 -4.02
CA ILE A 67 -1.42 -2.63 -3.63
C ILE A 67 -2.05 -3.56 -2.59
N ARG A 68 -1.73 -4.85 -2.70
CA ARG A 68 -2.05 -5.85 -1.67
C ARG A 68 -0.88 -6.79 -1.47
N HIS A 69 -0.89 -7.50 -0.36
CA HIS A 69 -0.01 -8.63 -0.13
C HIS A 69 -0.80 -9.92 -0.41
N LYS A 70 -0.35 -10.73 -1.38
CA LYS A 70 -0.89 -12.07 -1.67
C LYS A 70 -0.52 -13.02 -0.54
N ASP A 71 -1.33 -13.03 0.51
CA ASP A 71 -1.33 -14.03 1.58
C ASP A 71 -0.03 -14.16 2.39
N LYS A 72 -0.18 -14.57 3.65
CA LYS A 72 0.92 -15.00 4.51
C LYS A 72 0.92 -16.52 4.56
#